data_AF-A0A0G2YFS3-F1
#
_entry.id   AF-A0A0G2YFS3-F1
#
_cell.length_a   1.000
_cell.length_b   1.000
_cell.length_c   1.000
_cell.angle_alpha   90.00
_cell.angle_beta   90.00
_cell.angle_gamma   90.00
#
_symmetry.space_group_name_H-M   'P 1'
#
loop_
_entity.id
_entity.type
_entity.pdbx_description
1 polymer ?
#
loop_
_entity_poly.entity_id
_entity_poly.type
_entity_poly.pdbx_seq_one_letter_code
_entity_poly.pdbx_strand_id
1 'polypeptide(L)' 'MLIWRLTRLIVEAVGRLLAVVIGFVFLVVGTLLTLTGIGAIVGVPLLILGLALMVKGVFG' A
#
# COMPACT_ATOMS: atom_id res chain seq x y z
N MET A 1 -9.73 -30.40 -2.88
CA MET A 1 -8.79 -29.76 -1.92
C MET A 1 -7.69 -28.94 -2.58
N LEU A 2 -7.19 -29.30 -3.78
CA LEU A 2 -6.08 -28.57 -4.44
C LEU A 2 -6.45 -27.18 -4.97
N ILE A 3 -7.68 -27.00 -5.48
CA ILE A 3 -8.18 -25.72 -6.01
C ILE A 3 -8.09 -24.60 -4.98
N TRP A 4 -8.51 -24.86 -3.73
CA TRP A 4 -8.44 -23.87 -2.65
C TRP A 4 -7.02 -23.42 -2.31
N ARG A 5 -6.02 -24.29 -2.48
CA ARG A 5 -4.60 -23.94 -2.29
C ARG A 5 -4.08 -23.03 -3.39
N LEU A 6 -4.45 -23.31 -4.64
CA LEU A 6 -4.07 -22.48 -5.80
C LEU A 6 -4.73 -21.10 -5.71
N THR A 7 -6.01 -21.05 -5.36
CA THR A 7 -6.72 -19.78 -5.18
C THR A 7 -6.10 -18.96 -4.04
N ARG A 8 -5.76 -19.57 -2.90
CA ARG A 8 -5.07 -18.86 -1.80
C ARG A 8 -3.74 -18.27 -2.27
N LEU A 9 -2.92 -19.06 -2.97
CA LEU A 9 -1.62 -18.62 -3.48
C LEU A 9 -1.75 -17.41 -4.42
N ILE A 10 -2.70 -17.45 -5.36
CA ILE A 10 -2.92 -16.35 -6.30
C ILE A 10 -3.42 -15.11 -5.56
N VAL A 11 -4.38 -15.26 -4.64
CA VAL A 11 -4.94 -14.13 -3.88
C VAL A 11 -3.89 -13.49 -2.97
N GLU A 12 -3.02 -14.28 -2.35
CA GLU A 12 -1.93 -13.80 -1.49
C GLU A 12 -0.85 -13.09 -2.32
N ALA A 13 -0.45 -13.67 -3.45
CA ALA A 13 0.49 -13.04 -4.37
C ALA A 13 -0.02 -11.70 -4.93
N VAL A 14 -1.27 -11.66 -5.38
CA VAL A 14 -1.91 -10.42 -5.88
C VAL A 14 -2.12 -9.42 -4.75
N GLY A 15 -2.52 -9.86 -3.55
CA GLY A 15 -2.73 -9.01 -2.39
C GLY A 15 -1.45 -8.30 -1.95
N ARG A 16 -0.31 -9.00 -1.94
CA ARG A 16 1.01 -8.41 -1.66
C ARG A 16 1.41 -7.40 -2.72
N LEU A 17 1.24 -7.74 -3.99
CA LEU A 17 1.59 -6.86 -5.12
C LEU A 17 0.77 -5.57 -5.05
N LEU A 18 -0.55 -5.67 -4.84
CA LEU A 18 -1.43 -4.51 -4.68
C LEU A 18 -1.07 -3.67 -3.47
N ALA A 19 -0.76 -4.28 -2.33
CA ALA A 19 -0.38 -3.57 -1.12
C ALA A 19 0.92 -2.75 -1.31
N VAL A 20 1.92 -3.30 -2.02
CA VAL A 20 3.15 -2.58 -2.37
C VAL A 20 2.88 -1.43 -3.35
N VAL A 21 2.12 -1.68 -4.42
CA VAL A 21 1.82 -0.65 -5.44
C VAL A 21 0.99 0.49 -4.85
N ILE A 22 -0.07 0.18 -4.11
CA ILE A 22 -0.92 1.19 -3.46
C ILE A 22 -0.12 1.96 -2.40
N GLY A 23 0.70 1.26 -1.61
CA GLY A 23 1.58 1.91 -0.63
C GLY A 23 2.55 2.89 -1.28
N PHE A 24 3.13 2.52 -2.43
CA PHE A 24 4.00 3.40 -3.21
C PHE A 24 3.26 4.62 -3.76
N VAL A 25 2.05 4.43 -4.31
CA VAL A 25 1.22 5.54 -4.80
C VAL A 25 0.89 6.51 -3.68
N PHE A 26 0.52 6.01 -2.50
CA PHE A 26 0.26 6.86 -1.34
C PHE A 26 1.50 7.60 -0.85
N LEU A 27 2.68 6.99 -0.92
CA LEU A 27 3.94 7.67 -0.62
C LEU A 27 4.19 8.84 -1.57
N VAL A 28 4.05 8.62 -2.88
CA VAL A 28 4.28 9.67 -3.88
C VAL A 28 3.25 10.80 -3.73
N VAL A 29 1.96 10.46 -3.69
CA VAL A 29 0.88 11.44 -3.58
C VAL A 29 0.93 12.18 -2.25
N GLY A 30 1.17 11.48 -1.14
CA GLY A 30 1.30 12.07 0.19
C GLY A 30 2.50 13.02 0.28
N THR A 31 3.62 12.67 -0.36
CA THR A 31 4.80 13.55 -0.44
C THR A 31 4.47 14.83 -1.23
N LEU A 32 3.86 14.68 -2.43
CA LEU A 32 3.47 15.81 -3.26
C LEU A 32 2.47 16.75 -2.56
N LEU A 33 1.49 16.20 -1.86
CA LEU A 33 0.54 16.96 -1.05
C LEU A 33 1.23 17.69 0.10
N THR A 34 2.16 17.04 0.80
CA THR A 34 2.87 17.66 1.93
C THR A 34 3.73 18.84 1.46
N LEU A 35 4.32 18.77 0.26
CA LEU A 35 5.10 19.86 -0.32
C LEU A 35 4.29 21.14 -0.56
N THR A 36 2.96 21.06 -0.69
CA THR A 36 2.09 22.24 -0.85
C THR A 36 1.84 23.01 0.46
N GLY A 37 2.34 22.52 1.60
CA GLY A 37 2.15 23.10 2.94
C GLY A 37 0.74 22.87 3.50
N ILE A 38 -0.29 23.27 2.76
CA ILE A 38 -1.70 23.08 3.13
C ILE A 38 -2.08 21.59 3.04
N GLY A 39 -1.54 20.91 2.02
CA GLY A 39 -1.77 19.48 1.82
C GLY A 39 -1.11 18.59 2.88
N ALA A 40 -0.29 19.11 3.81
CA ALA A 40 0.32 18.32 4.87
C ALA A 40 -0.71 17.69 5.84
N ILE A 41 -1.85 18.35 6.06
CA ILE A 41 -2.93 17.84 6.92
C ILE A 41 -3.45 16.49 6.41
N VAL A 42 -3.48 16.30 5.09
CA VAL A 42 -3.95 15.08 4.43
C VAL A 42 -2.77 14.19 3.99
N GLY A 43 -1.66 14.82 3.58
CA GLY A 43 -0.45 14.18 3.09
C GLY A 43 0.30 13.38 4.16
N VAL A 44 0.40 13.89 5.39
CA VAL A 44 1.04 13.16 6.50
C VAL A 44 0.27 11.86 6.84
N PRO A 45 -1.07 11.88 7.00
CA PRO A 45 -1.86 10.65 7.12
C PRO A 45 -1.69 9.69 5.95
N LEU A 46 -1.68 10.20 4.70
CA LEU A 46 -1.47 9.38 3.51
C LEU A 46 -0.11 8.69 3.51
N LEU A 47 0.94 9.37 3.95
CA LEU A 47 2.29 8.79 4.08
C LEU A 47 2.31 7.63 5.08
N ILE A 48 1.68 7.81 6.25
CA ILE A 48 1.60 6.77 7.29
C ILE A 48 0.81 5.55 6.77
N LEU A 49 -0.33 5.78 6.10
CA LEU A 49 -1.12 4.71 5.50
C LEU A 49 -0.36 4.00 4.37
N GLY A 50 0.34 4.75 3.52
CA GLY A 50 1.16 4.21 2.44
C GLY A 50 2.28 3.31 2.95
N LEU A 51 2.98 3.74 4.01
CA LEU A 51 4.01 2.95 4.68
C LEU A 51 3.42 1.69 5.33
N ALA A 52 2.30 1.81 6.03
CA ALA A 52 1.64 0.67 6.66
C ALA A 52 1.21 -0.39 5.62
N LEU A 53 0.71 0.04 4.46
CA LEU A 53 0.36 -0.85 3.34
C LEU A 53 1.59 -1.50 2.71
N MET A 54 2.69 -0.76 2.55
CA MET A 54 3.96 -1.33 2.09
C MET A 54 4.46 -2.41 3.05
N VAL A 55 4.47 -2.15 4.36
CA VAL A 55 4.86 -3.14 5.37
C VAL A 55 3.96 -4.37 5.28
N LYS A 56 2.64 -4.20 5.21
CA LYS A 56 1.71 -5.33 5.07
C LYS A 56 1.89 -6.10 3.75
N GLY A 57 2.22 -5.44 2.65
CA GLY A 57 2.46 -6.09 1.36
C GLY A 57 3.78 -6.83 1.26
N VAL A 58 4.82 -6.33 1.94
CA VAL A 58 6.14 -6.95 1.96
C VAL A 58 6.17 -8.14 2.92
N PHE A 59 5.60 -7.99 4.12
CA PHE A 59 5.63 -8.98 5.20
C PHE A 59 4.40 -9.90 5.29
N GLY A 60 3.40 -9.67 4.43
CA GLY A 60 2.27 -10.60 4.23
C GLY A 60 2.58 -11.73 3.27
#